data_AF-A0A0L0V698-F1
#
_entry.id   AF-A0A0L0V698-F1
#
_cell.length_a   1.000
_cell.length_b   1.000
_cell.length_c   1.000
_cell.angle_alpha   90.00
_cell.angle_beta   90.00
_cell.angle_gamma   90.00
#
_symmetry.space_group_name_H-M   'P 1'
#
loop_
_entity.id
_entity.type
_entity.pdbx_description
1 polymer ?
#
loop_
_entity_poly.entity_id
_entity_poly.type
_entity_poly.pdbx_seq_one_letter_code
_entity_poly.pdbx_strand_id
1 'polypeptide(L)'
;MSTSKTGKHGHAKVHLVGIDIFTTRKYEDISPSTHNMDVPNVSRTEYQLVNIEDGFLNLITTDGVSKDDVKVPEGDIGDDIQAQFDAGKDLYCTITAFVGEEICIAVKEAPKCEHKAIRVLDRSMNSSY
;
A
#
# COMPACT_ATOMS: atom_id res chain seq x y z
N MET A 1 -3.28 -7.73 -22.01
CA MET A 1 -4.28 -7.15 -22.94
C MET A 1 -4.02 -7.70 -24.34
N SER A 2 -5.02 -8.29 -24.99
CA SER A 2 -4.90 -8.80 -26.37
C SER A 2 -6.02 -8.25 -27.25
N THR A 3 -5.69 -7.78 -28.46
CA THR A 3 -6.66 -7.26 -29.43
C THR A 3 -6.86 -8.28 -30.55
N SER A 4 -8.11 -8.59 -30.89
CA SER A 4 -8.45 -9.50 -31.99
C SER A 4 -9.10 -8.73 -33.15
N LYS A 5 -8.67 -9.03 -34.38
CA LYS A 5 -9.31 -8.53 -35.60
C LYS A 5 -10.49 -9.43 -35.93
N THR A 6 -11.67 -8.85 -36.07
CA THR A 6 -12.85 -9.60 -36.55
C THR A 6 -13.02 -9.39 -38.05
N GLY A 7 -12.77 -10.44 -38.85
CA GLY A 7 -13.11 -10.47 -40.28
C GLY A 7 -12.66 -9.29 -41.14
N LYS A 8 -13.19 -9.21 -42.37
CA LYS A 8 -12.82 -8.20 -43.38
C LYS A 8 -13.36 -6.78 -43.09
N HIS A 9 -14.44 -6.68 -42.30
CA HIS A 9 -15.16 -5.42 -42.04
C HIS A 9 -15.51 -5.19 -40.55
N GLY A 10 -15.04 -6.03 -39.63
CA GLY A 10 -15.46 -5.93 -38.23
C GLY A 10 -14.53 -5.05 -37.38
N HIS A 11 -15.10 -4.37 -36.40
CA HIS A 11 -14.37 -3.57 -35.42
C HIS A 11 -13.49 -4.45 -34.54
N ALA A 12 -12.30 -3.94 -34.18
CA ALA A 12 -11.41 -4.67 -33.29
C ALA A 12 -12.09 -4.94 -31.94
N LYS A 13 -11.84 -6.12 -31.38
CA LYS A 13 -12.31 -6.49 -30.04
C LYS A 13 -11.11 -6.51 -29.10
N VAL A 14 -11.27 -5.90 -27.93
CA VAL A 14 -10.26 -5.89 -26.87
C VAL A 14 -10.64 -6.96 -25.85
N HIS A 15 -9.70 -7.84 -25.55
CA HIS A 15 -9.80 -8.78 -24.44
C HIS A 15 -8.98 -8.23 -23.26
N LEU A 16 -9.70 -7.94 -22.18
CA LEU A 16 -9.20 -7.42 -20.92
C LEU A 16 -9.21 -8.54 -19.91
N VAL A 17 -8.09 -8.71 -19.21
CA VAL A 17 -7.99 -9.60 -18.06
C VAL A 17 -7.56 -8.72 -16.90
N GLY A 18 -8.45 -8.56 -15.92
CA GLY A 18 -8.23 -7.82 -14.70
C GLY A 18 -8.08 -8.76 -13.51
N ILE A 19 -7.30 -8.34 -12.52
CA ILE A 19 -7.24 -8.98 -11.21
C ILE A 19 -7.88 -8.00 -10.24
N ASP A 20 -8.84 -8.48 -9.47
CA ASP A 20 -9.47 -7.72 -8.41
C ASP A 20 -8.47 -7.47 -7.27
N ILE A 21 -8.35 -6.20 -6.88
CA ILE A 21 -7.40 -5.73 -5.88
C ILE A 21 -7.75 -6.20 -4.46
N PHE A 22 -9.02 -6.54 -4.20
CA PHE A 22 -9.47 -7.01 -2.88
C PHE A 22 -9.50 -8.53 -2.83
N THR A 23 -10.13 -9.17 -3.81
CA THR A 23 -10.38 -10.61 -3.77
C THR A 23 -9.31 -11.45 -4.48
N THR A 24 -8.38 -10.82 -5.20
CA THR A 24 -7.39 -11.47 -6.10
C THR A 24 -8.00 -12.35 -7.19
N ARG A 25 -9.33 -12.30 -7.36
CA ARG A 25 -10.03 -13.05 -8.40
C ARG A 25 -9.75 -12.44 -9.76
N LYS A 26 -9.67 -13.32 -10.76
CA LYS A 26 -9.48 -12.93 -12.16
C LYS A 26 -10.84 -12.68 -12.80
N TYR A 27 -10.95 -11.55 -13.47
CA TYR A 27 -12.11 -11.17 -14.27
C TYR A 27 -11.67 -10.97 -15.71
N GLU A 28 -12.42 -11.55 -16.63
CA GLU A 28 -12.17 -11.47 -18.07
C GLU A 28 -13.35 -10.76 -18.72
N ASP A 29 -13.05 -9.79 -19.59
CA ASP A 29 -14.05 -9.06 -20.35
C ASP A 29 -13.61 -8.89 -21.81
N ILE A 30 -14.58 -8.94 -22.72
CA ILE A 30 -14.39 -8.74 -24.14
C ILE A 30 -15.30 -7.62 -24.59
N SER A 31 -14.71 -6.46 -24.89
CA SER A 31 -15.45 -5.29 -25.36
C SER A 31 -14.93 -4.81 -26.72
N PRO A 32 -15.80 -4.34 -27.63
CA PRO A 32 -15.39 -3.61 -28.83
C PRO A 32 -14.45 -2.45 -28.51
N SER A 33 -13.46 -2.22 -29.38
CA SER A 33 -12.44 -1.18 -29.18
C SER A 33 -12.98 0.25 -29.19
N THR A 34 -14.23 0.45 -29.60
CA THR A 34 -14.90 1.75 -29.69
C THR A 34 -15.89 2.00 -28.54
N HIS A 35 -16.07 1.04 -27.62
CA HIS A 35 -16.92 1.23 -26.46
C HIS A 35 -16.18 1.99 -25.36
N ASN A 36 -16.90 2.89 -24.68
CA ASN A 36 -16.40 3.50 -23.46
C ASN A 36 -16.47 2.47 -22.33
N MET A 37 -15.40 2.40 -21.54
CA MET A 37 -15.30 1.57 -20.34
C MET A 37 -15.12 2.48 -19.13
N ASP A 38 -15.76 2.14 -18.03
CA ASP A 38 -15.59 2.88 -16.79
C ASP A 38 -14.21 2.60 -16.19
N VAL A 39 -13.48 3.68 -15.89
CA VAL A 39 -12.18 3.61 -15.23
C VAL A 39 -12.36 4.10 -13.80
N PRO A 40 -12.17 3.22 -12.81
CA PRO A 40 -12.30 3.62 -11.42
C PRO A 40 -11.13 4.52 -11.00
N ASN A 41 -11.42 5.53 -10.20
CA ASN A 41 -10.39 6.36 -9.59
C ASN A 41 -9.81 5.65 -8.37
N VAL A 42 -8.51 5.38 -8.40
CA VAL A 42 -7.79 4.69 -7.31
C VAL A 42 -6.85 5.68 -6.65
N SER A 43 -7.02 5.92 -5.35
CA SER A 43 -6.10 6.75 -4.56
C SER A 43 -5.31 5.88 -3.60
N ARG A 44 -4.00 6.12 -3.53
CA ARG A 44 -3.09 5.46 -2.60
C ARG A 44 -2.49 6.49 -1.67
N THR A 45 -2.61 6.24 -0.38
CA THR A 45 -2.09 7.13 0.66
C THR A 45 -1.33 6.31 1.68
N GLU A 46 -0.16 6.81 2.06
CA GLU A 46 0.69 6.19 3.08
C GLU A 46 0.32 6.76 4.45
N TYR A 47 0.14 5.88 5.43
CA TYR A 47 -0.15 6.21 6.80
C TYR A 47 0.85 5.50 7.72
N GLN A 48 1.18 6.12 8.83
CA GLN A 48 1.94 5.47 9.89
C GLN A 48 0.99 4.64 10.76
N LEU A 49 1.37 3.39 11.03
CA LEU A 49 0.64 2.52 11.95
C LEU A 49 0.95 2.91 13.40
N VAL A 50 -0.08 3.22 14.18
CA VAL A 50 0.02 3.58 15.61
C VAL A 50 -0.33 2.39 16.48
N ASN A 51 -1.47 1.75 16.20
CA ASN A 51 -1.96 0.62 16.98
C ASN A 51 -2.89 -0.28 16.15
N ILE A 52 -3.15 -1.49 16.65
CA ILE A 52 -4.18 -2.40 16.11
C ILE A 52 -5.16 -2.68 17.24
N GLU A 53 -6.45 -2.39 17.03
CA GLU A 53 -7.49 -2.53 18.06
C GLU A 53 -8.71 -3.26 17.47
N ASP A 54 -9.13 -4.36 18.09
CA ASP A 54 -10.29 -5.17 17.68
C ASP A 54 -10.33 -5.55 16.18
N GLY A 55 -9.16 -5.69 15.54
CA GLY A 55 -9.04 -6.01 14.11
C GLY A 55 -9.12 -4.79 13.17
N PHE A 56 -9.05 -3.58 13.71
CA PHE A 56 -8.94 -2.32 12.97
C PHE A 56 -7.54 -1.72 13.13
N LEU A 57 -7.04 -1.12 12.05
CA LEU A 57 -5.76 -0.43 12.00
C LEU A 57 -5.96 1.02 12.44
N ASN A 58 -5.32 1.42 13.54
CA ASN A 58 -5.21 2.81 13.94
C ASN A 58 -4.02 3.44 13.22
N LEU A 59 -4.32 4.29 12.25
CA LEU A 59 -3.39 4.91 11.31
C LEU A 59 -3.32 6.43 11.52
N ILE A 60 -2.17 7.04 11.24
CA ILE A 60 -2.01 8.50 11.29
C ILE A 60 -1.26 9.03 10.06
N THR A 61 -1.72 10.14 9.49
CA THR A 61 -0.98 10.85 8.44
C THR A 61 0.10 11.75 9.03
N THR A 62 1.04 12.20 8.19
CA THR A 62 2.03 13.22 8.58
C THR A 62 1.40 14.54 9.04
N ASP A 63 0.16 14.80 8.61
CA ASP A 63 -0.59 16.01 8.95
C ASP A 63 -1.31 15.88 10.30
N GLY A 64 -1.15 14.75 11.00
CA GLY A 64 -1.75 14.48 12.31
C GLY A 64 -3.21 14.04 12.24
N VAL A 65 -3.72 13.66 11.05
CA VAL A 65 -5.07 13.11 10.91
C VAL A 65 -5.02 11.63 11.21
N SER A 66 -5.69 11.22 12.28
CA SER A 66 -5.88 9.81 12.66
C SER A 66 -7.05 9.19 11.90
N LYS A 67 -6.94 7.90 11.60
CA LYS A 67 -7.92 7.11 10.87
C LYS A 67 -7.95 5.70 11.44
N ASP A 68 -9.14 5.20 11.75
CA ASP A 68 -9.41 3.95 12.49
C ASP A 68 -10.49 3.07 11.83
N ASP A 69 -10.94 3.45 10.63
CA ASP A 69 -12.00 2.77 9.87
C ASP A 69 -11.49 1.64 8.96
N VAL A 70 -10.17 1.44 8.88
CA VAL A 70 -9.55 0.44 8.02
C VAL A 70 -9.38 -0.88 8.77
N LYS A 71 -9.97 -1.96 8.25
CA LYS A 71 -9.78 -3.31 8.81
C LYS A 71 -8.41 -3.88 8.45
N VAL A 72 -7.88 -4.72 9.34
CA VAL A 72 -6.70 -5.55 9.05
C VAL A 72 -7.04 -6.46 7.86
N PRO A 73 -6.24 -6.48 6.79
CA PRO A 73 -6.49 -7.36 5.64
C PRO A 73 -6.36 -8.84 6.04
N GLU A 74 -7.21 -9.69 5.49
CA GLU A 74 -7.14 -11.14 5.73
C GLU A 74 -6.00 -11.78 4.92
N GLY A 75 -5.37 -12.82 5.48
CA GLY A 75 -4.30 -13.60 4.85
C GLY A 75 -2.90 -13.18 5.28
N ASP A 76 -1.89 -13.59 4.50
CA ASP A 76 -0.46 -13.45 4.86
C ASP A 76 -0.06 -12.00 5.20
N ILE A 77 -0.68 -11.00 4.56
CA ILE A 77 -0.41 -9.57 4.81
C ILE A 77 -0.85 -9.17 6.22
N GLY A 78 -2.01 -9.63 6.68
CA GLY A 78 -2.50 -9.33 8.03
C GLY A 78 -1.62 -9.95 9.11
N ASP A 79 -1.20 -11.20 8.90
CA ASP A 79 -0.30 -11.91 9.80
C ASP A 79 1.08 -11.24 9.86
N ASP A 80 1.61 -10.79 8.71
CA ASP A 80 2.87 -10.04 8.63
C ASP A 80 2.79 -8.69 9.35
N ILE A 81 1.65 -7.98 9.27
CA ILE A 81 1.42 -6.74 10.00
C ILE A 81 1.48 -6.98 11.50
N GLN A 82 0.74 -7.97 11.98
CA GLN A 82 0.69 -8.29 13.41
C GLN A 82 2.07 -8.73 13.91
N ALA A 83 2.77 -9.59 13.18
CA ALA A 83 4.11 -10.04 13.56
C ALA A 83 5.14 -8.90 13.61
N GLN A 84 5.09 -7.97 12.65
CA GLN A 84 6.01 -6.81 12.65
C GLN A 84 5.65 -5.78 13.73
N PHE A 85 4.36 -5.62 14.03
CA PHE A 85 3.89 -4.78 15.12
C PHE A 85 4.29 -5.35 16.49
N ASP A 86 4.12 -6.66 16.71
CA ASP A 86 4.54 -7.36 17.93
C ASP A 86 6.06 -7.33 18.12
N ALA A 87 6.82 -7.24 17.02
CA ALA A 87 8.27 -7.00 17.05
C ALA A 87 8.66 -5.57 17.45
N GLY A 88 7.69 -4.67 17.66
CA GLY A 88 7.89 -3.28 18.06
C GLY A 88 8.52 -2.41 16.98
N LYS A 89 8.30 -2.73 15.70
CA LYS A 89 8.80 -1.94 14.57
C LYS A 89 7.80 -0.86 14.19
N ASP A 90 8.32 0.30 13.80
CA ASP A 90 7.52 1.36 13.19
C ASP A 90 7.20 0.99 11.74
N LEU A 91 5.91 0.99 11.38
CA LEU A 91 5.43 0.56 10.08
C LEU A 91 4.65 1.68 9.39
N TYR A 92 4.83 1.79 8.08
CA TYR A 92 3.99 2.58 7.18
C TYR A 92 3.08 1.65 6.39
N CYS A 93 1.77 1.83 6.52
CA CYS A 93 0.74 1.11 5.79
C CYS A 93 0.30 1.95 4.59
N THR A 94 0.33 1.38 3.39
CA THR A 94 -0.23 1.98 2.17
C THR A 94 -1.68 1.54 2.02
N ILE A 95 -2.60 2.47 2.27
CA ILE A 95 -4.04 2.25 2.08
C ILE A 95 -4.40 2.64 0.66
N THR A 96 -5.09 1.73 -0.03
CA THR A 96 -5.68 1.99 -1.35
C THR A 96 -7.18 2.12 -1.19
N ALA A 97 -7.71 3.27 -1.60
CA ALA A 97 -9.14 3.53 -1.64
C ALA A 97 -9.68 3.37 -3.07
N PHE A 98 -10.80 2.67 -3.18
CA PHE A 98 -11.48 2.37 -4.42
C PHE A 98 -13.00 2.38 -4.19
N VAL A 99 -13.72 3.33 -4.81
CA VAL A 99 -15.20 3.41 -4.79
C VAL A 99 -15.81 3.26 -3.38
N GLY A 100 -15.20 3.90 -2.39
CA GLY A 100 -15.69 3.90 -0.99
C GLY A 100 -15.27 2.70 -0.15
N GLU A 101 -14.53 1.73 -0.72
CA GLU A 101 -13.86 0.66 0.01
C GLU A 101 -12.37 0.93 0.12
N GLU A 102 -11.77 0.55 1.24
CA GLU A 102 -10.37 0.79 1.55
C GLU A 102 -9.72 -0.50 2.04
N ILE A 103 -8.50 -0.75 1.57
CA ILE A 103 -7.70 -1.90 1.99
C ILE A 103 -6.23 -1.51 2.12
N CYS A 104 -5.58 -2.09 3.12
CA CYS A 104 -4.12 -2.05 3.25
C CYS A 104 -3.51 -3.05 2.28
N ILE A 105 -2.78 -2.57 1.25
CA ILE A 105 -2.15 -3.42 0.24
C ILE A 105 -0.69 -3.71 0.56
N ALA A 106 0.00 -2.75 1.18
CA ALA A 106 1.43 -2.84 1.40
C ALA A 106 1.81 -2.25 2.75
N VAL A 107 2.80 -2.87 3.38
CA VAL A 107 3.41 -2.39 4.62
C VAL A 107 4.91 -2.26 4.43
N LYS A 108 5.46 -1.16 4.92
CA LYS A 108 6.87 -0.83 4.80
C LYS A 108 7.43 -0.47 6.18
N GLU A 109 8.54 -1.08 6.56
CA GLU A 109 9.25 -0.70 7.78
C GLU A 109 9.78 0.74 7.63
N ALA A 110 9.54 1.57 8.65
CA ALA A 110 10.14 2.89 8.72
C ALA A 110 11.67 2.73 8.74
N PRO A 111 12.42 3.54 7.98
CA PRO A 111 13.87 3.49 8.07
C PRO A 111 14.26 3.78 9.52
N LYS A 112 14.92 2.82 10.17
CA LYS A 112 15.46 3.02 11.52
C LYS A 112 16.29 4.30 11.49
N CYS A 113 15.85 5.30 12.24
CA CYS A 113 16.65 6.45 12.59
C CYS A 113 17.78 5.94 13.49
N GLU A 114 18.80 5.29 12.92
CA GLU A 114 20.07 5.13 13.60
C GLU A 114 20.54 6.55 13.90
N HIS A 115 20.36 6.97 15.16
CA HIS A 115 21.16 8.01 15.75
C HIS A 115 22.61 7.54 15.60
N LYS A 116 23.26 7.94 14.49
CA LYS A 116 24.72 8.09 14.47
C LYS A 116 25.02 9.12 15.54
N ALA A 117 25.19 8.63 16.77
CA ALA A 117 25.77 9.39 17.85
C ALA A 117 27.07 9.95 17.30
N ILE A 118 27.08 11.26 17.05
CA ILE A 118 28.27 12.00 16.69
C ILE A 118 29.21 11.84 17.89
N ARG A 119 30.12 10.86 17.82
CA ARG A 119 31.26 10.71 18.73
C ARG A 119 32.18 11.91 18.50
N VAL A 120 31.85 13.05 19.09
CA VAL A 120 32.76 14.18 19.24
C VAL A 120 32.97 14.37 20.73
N LEU A 121 33.74 13.47 21.33
CA LEU A 121 34.44 13.71 22.59
C LEU A 121 35.74 12.89 22.57
N ASP A 122 36.85 13.60 22.34
CA ASP A 122 38.10 13.54 23.12
C ASP A 122 39.33 13.83 22.23
N ARG A 123 39.58 15.11 21.98
CA ARG A 123 40.90 15.66 21.67
C ARG A 123 41.02 17.05 22.28
N SER A 124 40.89 17.13 23.60
CA SER A 124 41.43 18.28 24.33
C SER A 124 41.80 17.82 25.72
N MET A 125 43.06 17.40 25.88
CA MET A 125 43.91 17.57 27.07
C MET A 125 45.04 16.54 27.01
N ASN A 126 46.09 16.87 26.25
CA ASN A 126 47.46 16.60 26.67
C ASN A 126 48.42 17.26 25.68
N SER A 127 48.97 18.42 26.06
CA SER A 127 50.41 18.63 26.13
C SER A 127 50.66 20.10 26.45
N SER A 128 50.58 20.44 27.73
CA SER A 128 51.42 21.49 28.30
C SER A 128 52.64 20.78 28.87
N TYR A 129 53.79 20.99 28.26
CA TYR A 129 55.13 21.15 28.84
C TYR A 129 56.14 21.31 27.69
#